data_AF-A0A352KGG0-F1
#
_entry.id   AF-A0A352KGG0-F1
#
_cell.length_a   1.000
_cell.length_b   1.000
_cell.length_c   1.000
_cell.angle_alpha   90.00
_cell.angle_beta   90.00
_cell.angle_gamma   90.00
#
_symmetry.space_group_name_H-M   'P 1'
#
loop_
_entity.id
_entity.type
_entity.pdbx_description
1 polymer ?
#
loop_
_entity_poly.entity_id
_entity_poly.type
_entity_poly.pdbx_seq_one_letter_code
_entity_poly.pdbx_strand_id
1 'polypeptide(L)' 'VTLEAEAAVLAWHAARGGELRRLAISRAEAIGGRIGWKPLRPVTQYVVRKI' A
#
# COMPACT_ATOMS: atom_id res chain seq x y z
N VAL A 1 -2.25 -7.73 -0.04
CA VAL A 1 -0.92 -7.72 0.61
C VAL A 1 -0.84 -8.93 1.51
N THR A 2 0.33 -9.54 1.61
CA THR A 2 0.56 -10.65 2.53
C THR A 2 1.34 -10.14 3.74
N LEU A 3 1.21 -10.80 4.88
CA LEU A 3 1.89 -10.37 6.12
C LEU A 3 3.41 -10.50 5.99
N GLU A 4 3.89 -11.48 5.22
CA GLU A 4 5.30 -11.71 4.94
C GLU A 4 5.91 -10.54 4.17
N ALA A 5 5.19 -10.01 3.17
CA ALA A 5 5.65 -8.85 2.40
C ALA A 5 5.70 -7.57 3.26
N GLU A 6 4.71 -7.37 4.15
CA GLU A 6 4.73 -6.24 5.09
C GLU A 6 5.91 -6.36 6.07
N ALA A 7 6.12 -7.54 6.65
CA ALA A 7 7.21 -7.79 7.57
C ALA A 7 8.57 -7.51 6.92
N ALA A 8 8.77 -7.95 5.67
CA ALA A 8 9.98 -7.65 4.92
C ALA A 8 10.17 -6.13 4.77
N VAL A 9 9.18 -5.40 4.27
CA VAL A 9 9.29 -3.95 4.06
C VAL A 9 9.57 -3.19 5.36
N LEU A 10 8.92 -3.57 6.46
CA LEU A 10 9.15 -3.00 7.78
C LEU A 10 10.57 -3.26 8.30
N ALA A 11 11.11 -4.47 8.08
CA ALA A 11 12.47 -4.81 8.47
C ALA A 11 13.51 -3.96 7.72
N TRP A 12 13.30 -3.73 6.42
CA TRP A 12 14.19 -2.87 5.63
C TRP A 12 14.13 -1.41 6.10
N HIS A 13 12.95 -0.88 6.38
CA HIS A 13 12.78 0.46 6.94
C HIS A 13 13.45 0.60 8.32
N ALA A 14 13.27 -0.38 9.21
CA ALA A 14 13.93 -0.37 10.52
C ALA A 14 15.46 -0.34 10.40
N ALA A 15 16.02 -1.05 9.40
CA ALA A 15 17.46 -1.11 9.19
C ALA A 15 18.07 0.13 8.51
N ARG A 16 17.30 0.87 7.70
CA ARG A 16 17.83 1.91 6.80
C ARG A 16 17.11 3.26 6.89
N GLY A 17 16.14 3.42 7.79
CA GLY A 17 15.28 4.59 7.85
C GLY A 17 14.49 4.77 6.55
N GLY A 18 14.24 6.01 6.13
CA GLY A 18 13.44 6.32 4.95
C GLY A 18 11.96 6.54 5.28
N GLU A 19 11.10 6.45 4.27
CA GLU A 19 9.67 6.73 4.42
C GLU A 19 8.81 5.54 4.05
N LEU A 20 7.83 5.23 4.89
CA LEU A 20 6.77 4.27 4.60
C LEU A 20 5.47 5.00 4.28
N ARG A 21 4.80 4.54 3.22
CA ARG A 21 3.50 5.07 2.79
C ARG A 21 2.54 3.91 2.59
N ARG A 22 1.32 4.06 3.11
CA ARG A 22 0.21 3.14 2.87
C ARG A 22 -0.74 3.77 1.85
N LEU A 23 -0.77 3.23 0.64
CA LEU A 23 -1.59 3.74 -0.45
C LEU A 23 -2.88 2.92 -0.54
N ALA A 24 -4.02 3.59 -0.33
CA ALA A 24 -5.34 3.01 -0.54
C ALA A 24 -5.99 3.71 -1.74
N ILE A 25 -6.32 2.94 -2.77
CA ILE A 25 -6.92 3.45 -4.00
C ILE A 25 -8.28 2.77 -4.17
N SER A 26 -9.28 3.56 -4.56
CA SER A 26 -10.58 3.05 -4.98
C SER A 26 -10.85 3.39 -6.43
N ARG A 27 -11.62 2.56 -7.11
CA ARG A 27 -12.10 2.83 -8.47
C ARG A 27 -13.63 2.85 -8.49
N ALA A 28 -14.18 3.72 -9.32
CA ALA A 28 -15.61 3.76 -9.55
C ALA A 28 -16.04 2.46 -10.28
N GLU A 29 -17.01 1.74 -9.72
CA GLU A 29 -17.62 0.57 -10.32
C GLU A 29 -19.15 0.60 -10.13
N ALA A 30 -19.87 -0.12 -10.99
CA ALA A 30 -21.31 -0.26 -10.87
C ALA A 30 -21.69 -1.09 -9.64
N ILE A 31 -22.65 -0.61 -8.87
CA ILE A 31 -23.29 -1.30 -7.75
C ILE A 31 -24.79 -1.27 -8.00
N GLY A 32 -25.30 -2.30 -8.69
CA GLY A 32 -26.64 -2.27 -9.27
C GLY A 32 -26.78 -1.12 -10.27
N GLY A 33 -27.76 -0.23 -10.06
CA GLY A 33 -28.01 0.94 -10.92
C GLY A 33 -27.31 2.24 -10.52
N ARG A 34 -26.35 2.20 -9.59
CA ARG A 34 -25.57 3.37 -9.13
C ARG A 34 -24.08 3.12 -9.30
N ILE A 35 -23.29 4.19 -9.28
CA ILE A 35 -21.82 4.11 -9.23
C ILE A 35 -21.37 4.26 -7.78
N GLY A 36 -20.51 3.34 -7.34
CA GLY A 36 -19.87 3.41 -6.03
C GLY A 36 -18.36 3.18 -6.12
N TRP A 37 -17.67 3.44 -5.01
CA TRP A 37 -16.24 3.24 -4.90
C TRP A 37 -15.93 1.81 -4.46
N LYS A 38 -15.24 1.05 -5.30
CA LYS A 38 -14.68 -0.24 -4.93
C LYS A 38 -13.22 -0.07 -4.51
N PRO A 39 -12.88 -0.39 -3.26
CA PRO A 39 -11.51 -0.31 -2.79
C PRO A 39 -10.66 -1.42 -3.40
N LEU A 40 -9.42 -1.08 -3.77
CA LEU A 40 -8.39 -2.06 -4.10
C LEU A 40 -7.65 -2.47 -2.81
N ARG A 41 -6.96 -3.62 -2.88
CA ARG A 41 -6.04 -4.00 -1.81
C ARG A 41 -4.99 -2.88 -1.64
N PRO A 42 -4.79 -2.32 -0.44
CA PRO A 42 -3.80 -1.27 -0.23
C PRO A 42 -2.39 -1.75 -0.59
N VAL A 43 -1.48 -0.82 -0.86
CA VAL A 43 -0.07 -1.11 -1.13
C VAL A 43 0.79 -0.37 -0.11
N THR A 44 1.75 -1.08 0.51
CA THR A 44 2.80 -0.43 1.30
C THR A 44 3.98 -0.12 0.40
N GLN A 45 4.33 1.17 0.31
CA GLN A 45 5.49 1.64 -0.42
C GLN A 45 6.57 2.05 0.59
N TYR A 46 7.80 1.65 0.31
CA TYR A 46 8.98 2.07 1.04
C TYR A 46 9.90 2.85 0.12
N VAL A 47 10.27 4.06 0.54
CA VAL A 47 11.16 4.96 -0.21
C VAL A 47 12.41 5.22 0.62
N VAL A 48 13.57 4.96 0.02
CA VAL A 48 14.88 5.13 0.65
C VAL A 48 15.88 5.63 -0.37
N ARG A 49 16.86 6.43 0.07
CA ARG A 49 17.99 6.87 -0.75
C ARG A 49 19.20 6.00 -0.45
N LYS A 50 19.86 5.50 -1.49
CA LYS A 50 21.18 4.88 -1.35
C LYS A 50 22.23 6.00 -1.23
N ILE A 51 23.00 5.95 -0.15
CA ILE A 51 24.18 6.82 0.07
C ILE A 51 25.36 6.20 -0.68
#